data_AF-A0A0F9KZD4-F1
#
_entry.id   AF-A0A0F9KZD4-F1
#
_cell.length_a   1.000
_cell.length_b   1.000
_cell.length_c   1.000
_cell.angle_alpha   90.00
_cell.angle_beta   90.00
_cell.angle_gamma   90.00
#
_symmetry.space_group_name_H-M   'P 1'
#
loop_
_entity.id
_entity.type
_entity.pdbx_description
1 polymer ?
#
loop_
_entity_poly.entity_id
_entity_poly.type
_entity_poly.pdbx_seq_one_letter_code
_entity_poly.pdbx_strand_id
1 'polypeptide(L)'
;MSCEIRKLGGLDYALCRYGGSKLKFRGPRRNTSVPYVAFMGGANTFGRYIALPFPTLVERQVALPCVNLGTPSAGVDVFIRDDEIMRLASAAQVTVVQIMDAHNMTNRYYSVHPRRNDMV
;
A
#
# COMPACT_ATOMS: atom_id res chain seq x y z
N MET A 1 13.81 12.80 -7.37
CA MET A 1 13.61 13.42 -6.04
C MET A 1 13.08 12.36 -5.07
N SER A 2 13.93 11.80 -4.22
CA SER A 2 13.51 10.89 -3.15
C SER A 2 12.73 11.68 -2.11
N CYS A 3 11.42 11.79 -2.29
CA CYS A 3 10.56 12.34 -1.26
C CYS A 3 10.60 11.37 -0.08
N GLU A 4 11.38 11.71 0.95
CA GLU A 4 11.22 11.08 2.25
C GLU A 4 9.74 11.16 2.59
N ILE A 5 9.09 10.01 2.79
CA ILE A 5 7.67 9.92 3.19
C ILE A 5 7.44 10.62 4.56
N ARG A 6 8.48 11.18 5.18
CA ARG A 6 8.43 11.75 6.51
C ARG A 6 7.85 13.15 6.63
N LYS A 7 8.01 14.09 5.67
CA LYS A 7 7.56 15.48 5.89
C LYS A 7 7.30 16.28 4.61
N LEU A 8 6.08 16.20 4.08
CA LEU A 8 5.49 17.31 3.33
C LEU A 8 4.18 17.66 4.03
N GLY A 9 4.18 18.75 4.81
CA GLY A 9 2.97 19.31 5.42
C GLY A 9 2.55 18.80 6.81
N GLY A 10 3.45 18.29 7.64
CA GLY A 10 3.13 17.94 9.04
C GLY A 10 2.24 16.70 9.24
N LEU A 11 1.91 15.97 8.16
CA LEU A 11 1.17 14.72 8.24
C LEU A 11 2.08 13.57 8.70
N ASP A 12 1.76 12.98 9.85
CA ASP A 12 2.35 11.72 10.29
C ASP A 12 1.53 10.55 9.73
N TYR A 13 2.12 9.80 8.80
CA TYR A 13 1.50 8.60 8.22
C TYR A 13 1.57 7.37 9.14
N ALA A 14 2.18 7.49 10.33
CA ALA A 14 2.35 6.41 11.29
C ALA A 14 2.92 5.13 10.64
N LEU A 15 3.95 5.30 9.81
CA LEU A 15 4.43 4.23 8.92
C LEU A 15 4.72 2.93 9.69
N CYS A 16 4.17 1.83 9.19
CA CYS A 16 4.34 0.52 9.80
C CYS A 16 4.84 -0.51 8.79
N ARG A 17 5.19 -1.69 9.29
CA ARG A 17 5.55 -2.87 8.51
C ARG A 17 4.70 -4.05 8.96
N TYR A 18 4.48 -4.98 8.05
CA TYR A 18 3.83 -6.24 8.35
C TYR A 18 4.80 -7.39 8.07
N GLY A 19 4.89 -8.30 9.04
CA GLY A 19 5.70 -9.51 8.94
C GLY A 19 7.14 -9.24 8.53
N GLY A 20 7.63 -10.04 7.57
CA GLY A 20 8.96 -9.92 6.96
C GLY A 20 9.09 -8.90 5.83
N SER A 21 8.01 -8.18 5.47
CA SER A 21 8.03 -7.25 4.33
C SER A 21 9.04 -6.12 4.54
N LYS A 22 9.80 -5.81 3.48
CA LYS A 22 10.74 -4.67 3.46
C LYS A 22 10.05 -3.35 3.11
N LEU A 23 8.77 -3.38 2.72
CA LEU A 23 7.99 -2.19 2.39
C LEU A 23 7.50 -1.47 3.65
N LYS A 24 7.17 -0.19 3.49
CA LYS A 24 6.57 0.64 4.55
C LYS A 24 5.17 1.01 4.09
N PHE A 25 4.19 0.78 4.96
CA PHE A 25 2.79 1.05 4.71
C PHE A 25 2.26 2.14 5.61
N ARG A 26 1.12 2.71 5.24
CA ARG A 26 0.44 3.70 6.08
C ARG A 26 -0.14 3.01 7.31
N GLY A 27 0.13 3.57 8.47
CA GLY A 27 -0.44 3.08 9.72
C GLY A 27 -1.67 3.88 10.17
N PRO A 28 -2.07 3.67 11.44
CA PRO A 28 -1.45 2.78 12.42
C PRO A 28 -1.54 1.30 12.02
N ARG A 29 -0.63 0.47 12.52
CA ARG A 29 -0.63 -0.98 12.26
C ARG A 29 -1.96 -1.58 12.72
N ARG A 30 -2.63 -2.34 11.85
CA ARG A 30 -3.90 -3.00 12.16
C ARG A 30 -3.68 -4.43 12.64
N ASN A 31 -4.62 -4.92 13.45
CA ASN A 31 -4.63 -6.30 13.91
C ASN A 31 -5.08 -7.21 12.75
N THR A 32 -4.21 -8.14 12.35
CA THR A 32 -4.46 -9.11 11.27
C THR A 32 -4.81 -10.50 11.80
N SER A 33 -4.99 -10.66 13.11
CA SER A 33 -5.41 -11.91 13.76
C SER A 33 -6.94 -12.04 13.86
N VAL A 34 -7.68 -10.99 13.55
CA VAL A 34 -9.16 -10.95 13.47
C VAL A 34 -9.57 -10.72 12.02
N PRO A 35 -10.80 -11.01 11.58
CA PRO A 35 -11.24 -10.70 10.22
C PRO A 35 -10.97 -9.24 9.85
N TYR A 36 -10.38 -9.02 8.67
CA TYR A 36 -9.94 -7.71 8.21
C TYR A 36 -10.11 -7.57 6.69
N VAL A 37 -10.07 -6.33 6.22
CA VAL A 37 -10.07 -5.97 4.80
C VAL A 37 -8.67 -5.51 4.41
N ALA A 38 -8.11 -6.06 3.33
CA ALA A 38 -6.83 -5.63 2.78
C ALA A 38 -7.04 -4.68 1.60
N PHE A 39 -6.32 -3.56 1.59
CA PHE A 39 -6.36 -2.58 0.50
C PHE A 39 -4.99 -2.52 -0.18
N MET A 40 -4.89 -3.05 -1.39
CA MET A 40 -3.68 -3.01 -2.21
C MET A 40 -3.78 -1.90 -3.26
N GLY A 41 -2.67 -1.22 -3.54
CA GLY A 41 -2.67 -0.15 -4.53
C GLY A 41 -1.48 0.78 -4.48
N GLY A 42 -1.58 1.84 -5.27
CA GLY A 42 -0.55 2.85 -5.42
C GLY A 42 -0.70 4.00 -4.42
N ALA A 43 -0.37 5.21 -4.89
CA ALA A 43 -0.45 6.43 -4.09
C ALA A 43 -1.88 6.79 -3.63
N ASN A 44 -2.90 6.40 -4.39
CA ASN A 44 -4.31 6.66 -4.06
C ASN A 44 -4.76 5.80 -2.87
N THR A 45 -4.45 4.51 -2.87
CA THR A 45 -4.67 3.63 -1.71
C THR A 45 -3.83 4.05 -0.51
N PHE A 46 -2.56 4.40 -0.72
CA PHE A 46 -1.71 4.92 0.34
C PHE A 46 -2.29 6.21 0.93
N GLY A 47 -2.90 7.09 0.12
CA GLY A 47 -3.36 8.40 0.59
C GLY A 47 -2.23 9.39 0.75
N ARG A 48 -1.35 9.47 -0.25
CA ARG A 48 -0.27 10.45 -0.25
C ARG A 48 -0.86 11.86 -0.19
N TYR A 49 -0.37 12.68 0.74
CA TYR A 49 -0.80 14.07 0.97
C TYR A 49 -2.18 14.27 1.59
N ILE A 50 -2.83 13.19 2.06
CA ILE A 50 -4.14 13.30 2.73
C ILE A 50 -4.12 12.67 4.13
N ALA A 51 -4.86 13.30 5.05
CA ALA A 51 -4.99 12.84 6.42
C ALA A 51 -5.91 11.61 6.56
N LEU A 52 -6.93 11.48 5.70
CA LEU A 52 -7.92 10.42 5.76
C LEU A 52 -8.10 9.76 4.38
N PRO A 53 -7.37 8.67 4.10
CA PRO A 53 -7.51 7.92 2.86
C PRO A 53 -8.75 7.04 2.92
N PHE A 54 -9.20 6.61 1.75
CA PHE A 54 -10.42 5.83 1.65
C PHE A 54 -10.39 4.52 2.45
N PRO A 55 -9.27 3.77 2.65
CA PRO A 55 -9.28 2.61 3.54
C PRO A 55 -9.67 2.97 4.98
N THR A 56 -9.27 4.16 5.47
CA THR A 56 -9.66 4.66 6.79
C THR A 56 -11.13 5.09 6.83
N LEU A 57 -11.65 5.64 5.72
CA LEU A 57 -13.08 5.99 5.63
C LEU A 57 -13.96 4.74 5.60
N VAL A 58 -13.54 3.71 4.87
CA VAL A 58 -14.23 2.41 4.81
C VAL A 58 -14.19 1.73 6.18
N GLU A 59 -13.05 1.71 6.86
CA GLU A 59 -12.92 1.16 8.23
C GLU A 59 -13.97 1.71 9.19
N ARG A 60 -14.24 3.02 9.12
CA ARG A 60 -15.25 3.69 9.95
C ARG A 60 -16.68 3.23 9.65
N GLN A 61 -16.94 2.72 8.46
CA GLN A 61 -18.28 2.28 8.02
C GLN A 61 -18.53 0.79 8.25
N VAL A 62 -17.53 -0.07 7.99
CA VAL A 62 -17.69 -1.54 8.11
C VAL A 62 -17.29 -2.10 9.48
N ALA A 63 -16.71 -1.29 10.38
CA ALA A 63 -16.27 -1.70 11.72
C ALA A 63 -15.32 -2.92 11.73
N LEU A 64 -14.63 -3.17 10.62
CA LEU A 64 -13.59 -4.17 10.47
C LEU A 64 -12.24 -3.47 10.26
N PRO A 65 -11.13 -4.00 10.83
CA PRO A 65 -9.81 -3.47 10.56
C PRO A 65 -9.53 -3.40 9.07
N CYS A 66 -9.11 -2.24 8.59
CA CYS A 66 -8.75 -2.03 7.19
C CYS A 66 -7.24 -1.83 7.06
N VAL A 67 -6.56 -2.85 6.55
CA VAL A 67 -5.11 -2.86 6.37
C VAL A 67 -4.78 -2.12 5.08
N ASN A 68 -4.17 -0.95 5.21
CA ASN A 68 -3.66 -0.20 4.07
C ASN A 68 -2.31 -0.77 3.63
N LEU A 69 -2.31 -1.53 2.54
CA LEU A 69 -1.12 -2.09 1.89
C LEU A 69 -0.70 -1.26 0.68
N GLY A 70 -1.15 0.00 0.58
CA GLY A 70 -0.76 0.91 -0.50
C GLY A 70 0.69 1.33 -0.38
N THR A 71 1.35 1.51 -1.52
CA THR A 71 2.71 2.07 -1.60
C THR A 71 2.77 3.15 -2.69
N PRO A 72 3.38 4.33 -2.42
CA PRO A 72 3.57 5.32 -3.47
C PRO A 72 4.37 4.73 -4.64
N SER A 73 3.98 5.04 -5.88
CA SER A 73 4.61 4.52 -7.11
C SER A 73 4.64 2.99 -7.19
N ALA A 74 3.66 2.31 -6.59
CA ALA A 74 3.56 0.85 -6.68
C ALA A 74 3.07 0.40 -8.06
N GLY A 75 3.84 -0.51 -8.66
CA GLY A 75 3.38 -1.39 -9.70
C GLY A 75 2.91 -2.73 -9.14
N VAL A 76 2.26 -3.53 -9.99
CA VAL A 76 1.81 -4.88 -9.64
C VAL A 76 2.98 -5.76 -9.17
N ASP A 77 4.16 -5.57 -9.77
CA ASP A 77 5.39 -6.30 -9.45
C ASP A 77 5.84 -6.15 -7.98
N VAL A 78 5.50 -5.01 -7.35
CA VAL A 78 5.88 -4.73 -5.96
C VAL A 78 5.18 -5.69 -5.00
N PHE A 79 3.96 -6.11 -5.33
CA PHE A 79 3.13 -6.99 -4.51
C PHE A 79 3.45 -8.46 -4.78
N ILE A 80 3.53 -8.84 -6.06
CA ILE A 80 3.77 -10.23 -6.46
C ILE A 80 5.10 -10.77 -5.90
N ARG A 81 6.09 -9.89 -5.70
CA ARG A 81 7.42 -10.26 -5.19
C ARG A 81 7.54 -10.24 -3.66
N ASP A 82 6.49 -9.88 -2.93
CA ASP A 82 6.48 -9.83 -1.48
C ASP A 82 5.47 -10.84 -0.92
N ASP A 83 5.98 -12.02 -0.59
CA ASP A 83 5.17 -13.16 -0.13
C ASP A 83 4.34 -12.81 1.11
N GLU A 84 4.84 -11.93 1.99
CA GLU A 84 4.12 -11.52 3.20
C GLU A 84 2.91 -10.65 2.86
N ILE A 85 3.02 -9.77 1.87
CA ILE A 85 1.87 -8.98 1.40
C ILE A 85 0.85 -9.89 0.70
N MET A 86 1.32 -10.79 -0.16
CA MET A 86 0.43 -11.75 -0.84
C MET A 86 -0.28 -12.66 0.16
N ARG A 87 0.41 -13.07 1.23
CA ARG A 87 -0.18 -13.83 2.33
C ARG A 87 -1.26 -13.02 3.07
N LEU A 88 -0.99 -11.74 3.38
CA LEU A 88 -1.98 -10.86 4.02
C LEU A 88 -3.19 -10.61 3.12
N ALA A 89 -2.97 -10.39 1.82
CA ALA A 89 -4.04 -10.22 0.85
C ALA A 89 -4.86 -11.50 0.66
N SER A 90 -4.24 -12.67 0.76
CA SER A 90 -4.92 -13.97 0.68
C SER A 90 -5.71 -14.30 1.95
N ALA A 91 -5.19 -13.92 3.12
CA ALA A 91 -5.81 -14.19 4.42
C ALA A 91 -6.89 -13.19 4.83
N ALA A 92 -7.02 -12.06 4.13
CA ALA A 92 -8.07 -11.07 4.38
C ALA A 92 -9.45 -11.62 4.00
N GLN A 93 -10.49 -11.16 4.69
CA GLN A 93 -11.87 -11.53 4.36
C GLN A 93 -12.29 -10.93 3.01
N VAL A 94 -11.83 -9.72 2.74
CA VAL A 94 -12.03 -9.02 1.47
C VAL A 94 -10.72 -8.32 1.11
N THR A 95 -10.34 -8.42 -0.16
CA THR A 95 -9.15 -7.76 -0.69
C THR A 95 -9.55 -6.82 -1.81
N VAL A 96 -9.39 -5.53 -1.57
CA VAL A 96 -9.64 -4.46 -2.52
C VAL A 96 -8.35 -4.16 -3.26
N VAL A 97 -8.35 -4.34 -4.58
CA VAL A 97 -7.20 -4.06 -5.44
C VAL A 97 -7.49 -2.82 -6.27
N GLN A 98 -6.77 -1.73 -5.98
CA GLN A 98 -6.75 -0.58 -6.86
C GLN A 98 -6.00 -0.94 -8.13
N ILE A 99 -6.60 -0.71 -9.31
CA ILE A 99 -5.90 -0.79 -10.59
C ILE A 99 -4.75 0.23 -10.56
N MET A 100 -3.53 -0.26 -10.71
CA MET A 100 -2.30 0.53 -10.66
C MET A 100 -1.97 1.09 -12.04
N ASP A 101 -1.25 2.21 -12.06
CA ASP A 101 -0.95 2.89 -13.32
C ASP A 101 0.03 2.09 -14.19
N ALA A 102 -0.24 2.05 -15.51
CA ALA A 102 0.57 1.30 -16.47
C ALA A 102 2.04 1.74 -16.53
N HIS A 103 2.35 2.99 -16.16
CA HIS A 103 3.72 3.50 -16.11
C HIS A 103 4.56 2.89 -14.98
N ASN A 104 3.93 2.21 -14.02
CA ASN A 104 4.60 1.50 -12.93
C ASN A 104 4.82 0.01 -13.23
N MET A 105 4.69 -0.42 -14.48
CA MET A 105 4.83 -1.83 -14.88
C MET A 105 5.90 -2.02 -15.94
N THR A 106 6.61 -3.15 -15.85
CA THR A 106 7.53 -3.57 -16.91
C THR A 106 6.72 -4.13 -18.07
N ASN A 107 7.08 -3.76 -19.30
CA ASN A 107 6.51 -4.29 -20.53
C ASN A 107 7.63 -4.62 -21.53
N ARG A 108 7.27 -5.12 -22.71
CA ARG A 108 8.22 -5.51 -23.76
C ARG A 108 9.17 -4.39 -24.20
N TYR A 109 8.75 -3.14 -24.07
CA TYR A 109 9.46 -1.95 -24.54
C TYR A 109 10.12 -1.15 -23.41
N TYR A 110 9.73 -1.36 -22.16
CA TYR A 110 10.16 -0.55 -21.02
C TYR A 110 10.24 -1.37 -19.73
N SER A 111 11.36 -1.25 -19.02
CA SER A 111 11.59 -1.93 -17.74
C SER A 111 11.59 -0.94 -16.59
N VAL A 112 10.77 -1.20 -15.57
CA VAL A 112 10.76 -0.45 -14.31
C VAL A 112 11.50 -1.22 -13.24
N HIS A 113 12.10 -0.52 -12.28
CA HIS A 113 12.70 -1.19 -11.14
C HIS A 113 11.59 -1.92 -10.34
N PRO A 114 11.75 -3.21 -9.99
CA PRO A 114 10.71 -4.04 -9.35
C PRO A 114 10.16 -3.59 -7.98
N ARG A 115 10.65 -2.45 -7.46
CA ARG A 115 10.38 -2.00 -6.07
C ARG A 115 10.44 -0.48 -5.90
N ARG A 116 11.21 0.21 -6.76
CA ARG A 116 11.46 1.64 -6.66
C ARG A 116 11.26 2.28 -8.02
N ASN A 117 10.01 2.57 -8.36
CA ASN A 117 9.70 3.29 -9.59
C ASN A 117 9.68 4.81 -9.36
N ASP A 118 10.71 5.33 -8.71
CA ASP A 118 10.88 6.74 -8.37
C ASP A 118 11.80 7.49 -9.36
N MET A 119 12.18 6.82 -10.45
CA MET A 119 13.07 7.35 -11.49
C MET A 119 12.43 7.25 -12.88
N VAL A 120 11.48 8.16 -13.16
CA VAL A 120 11.12 8.62 -14.51
C VAL A 120 10.81 10.11 -14.42
#